data_AF-A0A961WFG7-F1
#
_entry.id   AF-A0A961WFG7-F1
#
_cell.length_a   1.000
_cell.length_b   1.000
_cell.length_c   1.000
_cell.angle_alpha   90.00
_cell.angle_beta   90.00
_cell.angle_gamma   90.00
#
_symmetry.space_group_name_H-M   'P 1'
#
loop_
_entity.id
_entity.type
_entity.pdbx_description
1 polymer ?
#
loop_
_entity_poly.entity_id
_entity_poly.type
_entity_poly.pdbx_seq_one_letter_code
_entity_poly.pdbx_strand_id
1 'polypeptide(L)' 'MKVLILGADEFIGRHIAFALRAAGHEVTASARRPERLAAMGSAMLRA' A
#
# COMPACT_ATOMS: atom_id res chain seq x y z
N MET A 1 -13.52 -4.73 0.25
CA MET A 1 -13.54 -3.53 -0.62
C MET A 1 -12.18 -3.39 -1.28
N LYS A 2 -12.11 -2.78 -2.47
CA LYS A 2 -10.86 -2.49 -3.18
C LYS A 2 -10.41 -1.07 -2.85
N VAL A 3 -9.17 -0.90 -2.40
CA VAL A 3 -8.62 0.39 -1.97
C VAL A 3 -7.29 0.67 -2.66
N LEU A 4 -7.16 1.85 -3.26
CA LEU A 4 -5.90 2.38 -3.77
C LEU A 4 -5.34 3.39 -2.77
N ILE A 5 -4.08 3.21 -2.37
CA ILE A 5 -3.36 4.14 -1.49
C ILE A 5 -2.18 4.74 -2.25
N LEU A 6 -2.18 6.07 -2.35
CA LEU A 6 -1.08 6.85 -2.89
C LEU A 6 -0.14 7.27 -1.76
N GLY A 7 1.18 7.25 -2.01
CA GLY A 7 2.17 7.53 -0.96
C GLY A 7 2.25 6.43 0.10
N ALA A 8 2.02 5.19 -0.30
CA ALA A 8 1.92 4.04 0.61
C ALA A 8 3.26 3.52 1.14
N ASP A 9 4.39 4.02 0.63
CA ASP A 9 5.73 3.49 0.93
C ASP A 9 6.30 3.98 2.27
N GLU A 10 5.74 5.04 2.84
CA GLU A 10 6.24 5.67 4.07
C GLU A 10 5.13 6.01 5.08
N PHE A 11 5.56 6.28 6.31
CA PHE A 11 4.81 6.75 7.48
C PHE A 11 3.30 6.41 7.45
N ILE A 12 2.41 7.40 7.29
CA ILE A 12 0.96 7.22 7.38
C ILE A 12 0.44 6.24 6.33
N GLY A 13 0.86 6.37 5.07
CA GLY A 13 0.40 5.51 3.98
C GLY A 13 0.68 4.03 4.26
N ARG A 14 1.85 3.74 4.83
CA ARG A 14 2.22 2.39 5.26
C ARG A 14 1.31 1.84 6.37
N HIS A 15 1.06 2.63 7.41
CA HIS A 15 0.21 2.20 8.54
C HIS A 15 -1.24 1.96 8.09
N ILE A 16 -1.77 2.85 7.24
CA ILE A 16 -3.11 2.70 6.66
C ILE A 16 -3.18 1.43 5.81
N ALA A 17 -2.16 1.16 4.97
CA ALA A 17 -2.13 -0.04 4.15
C ALA A 17 -2.20 -1.32 4.99
N PHE A 18 -1.44 -1.40 6.08
CA PHE A 18 -1.49 -2.55 6.98
C PHE A 18 -2.81 -2.67 7.73
N ALA A 19 -3.34 -1.57 8.26
CA ALA A 19 -4.61 -1.56 8.98
C ALA A 19 -5.77 -2.03 8.08
N LEU A 20 -5.85 -1.52 6.85
CA LEU A 20 -6.89 -1.89 5.90
C LEU A 20 -6.76 -3.36 5.45
N ARG A 21 -5.54 -3.87 5.28
CA ARG A 21 -5.30 -5.30 5.01
C ARG A 21 -5.76 -6.18 6.17
N ALA A 22 -5.41 -5.80 7.40
CA ALA A 22 -5.83 -6.51 8.61
C ALA A 22 -7.35 -6.53 8.77
N ALA A 23 -8.04 -5.50 8.27
CA ALA A 23 -9.50 -5.42 8.20
C ALA A 23 -10.12 -6.23 7.03
N GLY A 24 -9.32 -6.96 6.24
CA GLY A 24 -9.80 -7.80 5.14
C GLY A 24 -10.07 -7.04 3.84
N HIS A 25 -9.51 -5.84 3.67
CA HIS A 25 -9.61 -5.11 2.42
C HIS A 25 -8.51 -5.50 1.42
N GLU A 26 -8.86 -5.44 0.13
CA GLU A 26 -7.92 -5.67 -0.96
C GLU A 26 -7.23 -4.33 -1.28
N VAL A 27 -5.97 -4.21 -0.88
CA VAL A 27 -5.21 -2.95 -0.93
C VAL A 27 -4.16 -2.99 -2.02
N THR A 28 -4.30 -2.06 -2.96
CA THR A 28 -3.29 -1.72 -3.97
C THR A 28 -2.52 -0.48 -3.52
N ALA A 29 -1.20 -0.58 -3.51
CA ALA A 29 -0.31 0.49 -3.07
C ALA A 29 0.39 1.15 -4.26
N SER A 30 0.55 2.47 -4.23
CA SER A 30 1.33 3.23 -5.20
C SER A 30 2.23 4.25 -4.50
N ALA A 31 3.44 4.37 -5.01
CA ALA A 31 4.45 5.31 -4.52
C ALA A 31 5.52 5.54 -5.57
N ARG A 32 6.30 6.61 -5.39
CA ARG A 32 7.42 6.97 -6.28
C ARG A 32 8.59 5.99 -6.20
N ARG A 33 8.74 5.30 -5.07
CA ARG A 33 9.80 4.32 -4.79
C ARG A 33 9.23 2.90 -4.65
N PRO A 34 8.91 2.21 -5.76
CA PRO A 34 8.26 0.91 -5.73
C PRO A 34 9.05 -0.16 -4.97
N GLU A 35 10.38 -0.06 -4.91
CA GLU A 35 11.25 -0.95 -4.14
C GLU A 35 10.88 -0.99 -2.64
N ARG A 36 10.38 0.12 -2.08
CA ARG A 36 9.94 0.18 -0.68
C ARG A 36 8.56 -0.46 -0.45
N LEU A 37 7.74 -0.53 -1.49
CA LEU A 37 6.44 -1.22 -1.45
C LEU A 37 6.59 -2.74 -1.58
N ALA A 38 7.62 -3.21 -2.28
CA ALA A 38 7.88 -4.65 -2.42
C ALA A 38 8.10 -5.32 -1.05
N ALA A 39 8.77 -4.63 -0.12
CA ALA A 39 8.97 -5.08 1.26
C ALA A 39 7.67 -5.17 2.08
N MET A 40 6.56 -4.59 1.60
CA MET A 40 5.25 -4.62 2.28
C MET A 40 4.33 -5.76 1.79
N GLY A 41 4.79 -6.57 0.82
CA GLY A 41 3.98 -7.66 0.25
C GLY A 41 2.68 -7.16 -0.39
N SER A 42 2.74 -6.01 -1.07
CA SER A 42 1.55 -5.35 -1.61
C SER A 42 1.32 -5.60 -3.10
N ALA A 43 0.05 -5.67 -3.52
CA ALA A 43 -0.28 -5.47 -4.92
C ALA A 43 0.06 -4.02 -5.25
N MET A 44 0.83 -3.81 -6.31
CA MET A 44 1.43 -2.51 -6.61
C MET A 44 0.90 -1.94 -7.92
N LEU A 45 0.58 -0.64 -7.91
CA LEU A 45 0.31 0.13 -9.11
C LEU A 45 1.48 1.08 -9.35
N ARG A 46 2.18 0.88 -10.47
CA ARG A 46 3.21 1.81 -10.94
C ARG A 46 2.51 3.00 -11.60
N ALA A 47 2.92 4.21 -11.20
CA ALA A 47 2.54 5.45 -11.88
C ALA A 47 3.36 5.62 -13.15
#